data_AF-A0A524FCM9-F1
#
_entry.id   AF-A0A524FCM9-F1
#
_cell.length_a   1.000
_cell.length_b   1.000
_cell.length_c   1.000
_cell.angle_alpha   90.00
_cell.angle_beta   90.00
_cell.angle_gamma   90.00
#
_symmetry.space_group_name_H-M   'P 1'
#
loop_
_entity.id
_entity.type
_entity.pdbx_description
1 polymer ?
#
loop_
_entity_poly.entity_id
_entity_poly.type
_entity_poly.pdbx_seq_one_letter_code
_entity_poly.pdbx_strand_id
1 'polypeptide(L)'
;MKIVIFAPHPDDEIYGCGGSILKWMDEDHDLHIIYVTDNRALITWGKKENQLIEEKAAPYIDLSEDEIGKIGLEEAMEVAKNFKFPKNNIHLFKFHDQDAINQIDKGKELAKKILIDTDRIVLPSNNNNHPDHQATHEIAKFAAKEMALDNVEFYVYAIYNVLKLPMERQIKVKMVDYRDQLYELMKGYKTQLCLKDSYMGWQTFKRRRIERFGVFKLEDCNLFYNF
;
A
#
# COMPACT_ATOMS: atom_id res chain seq x y z
N MET A 1 -3.20 19.64 -2.56
CA MET A 1 -2.30 19.10 -1.52
C MET A 1 -1.36 18.12 -2.17
N LYS A 2 -0.15 17.96 -1.63
CA LYS A 2 0.72 16.84 -1.94
C LYS A 2 0.46 15.68 -1.00
N ILE A 3 0.14 14.52 -1.56
CA ILE A 3 -0.20 13.31 -0.80
C ILE A 3 0.73 12.18 -1.22
N VAL A 4 1.42 11.56 -0.26
CA VAL A 4 2.34 10.44 -0.51
C VAL A 4 1.76 9.16 0.07
N ILE A 5 1.51 8.18 -0.78
CA ILE A 5 0.95 6.88 -0.45
C ILE A 5 2.07 5.84 -0.37
N PHE A 6 2.14 5.12 0.74
CA PHE A 6 3.01 3.97 0.92
C PHE A 6 2.19 2.67 0.80
N ALA A 7 2.55 1.85 -0.18
CA ALA A 7 2.06 0.49 -0.38
C ALA A 7 3.21 -0.49 -0.03
N PRO A 8 3.08 -1.29 1.04
CA PRO A 8 4.08 -2.30 1.39
C PRO A 8 4.36 -3.22 0.21
N HIS A 9 3.28 -3.80 -0.34
CA HIS A 9 3.32 -4.68 -1.51
C HIS A 9 2.54 -4.07 -2.69
N PRO A 10 2.89 -4.45 -3.93
CA PRO A 10 2.05 -4.19 -5.11
C PRO A 10 0.63 -4.74 -4.96
N ASP A 11 -0.38 -3.86 -4.85
CA ASP A 11 -1.83 -4.08 -4.63
C ASP A 11 -2.39 -3.50 -3.33
N ASP A 12 -1.53 -3.30 -2.32
CA ASP A 12 -1.95 -2.77 -1.02
C ASP A 12 -2.56 -1.38 -1.14
N GLU A 13 -2.16 -0.58 -2.14
CA GLU A 13 -2.82 0.71 -2.38
C GLU A 13 -4.28 0.52 -2.76
N ILE A 14 -4.62 -0.52 -3.53
CA ILE A 14 -6.00 -0.83 -3.95
C ILE A 14 -6.81 -1.31 -2.74
N TYR A 15 -6.28 -2.26 -1.98
CA TYR A 15 -6.98 -2.80 -0.81
C TYR A 15 -7.08 -1.78 0.32
N GLY A 16 -6.02 -1.01 0.57
CA GLY A 16 -5.94 -0.05 1.65
C GLY A 16 -6.76 1.22 1.39
N CYS A 17 -6.49 1.90 0.27
CA CYS A 17 -6.93 3.27 0.06
C CYS A 17 -7.27 3.65 -1.39
N GLY A 18 -7.47 2.67 -2.28
CA GLY A 18 -7.56 2.93 -3.72
C GLY A 18 -8.73 3.84 -4.11
N GLY A 19 -9.83 3.77 -3.37
CA GLY A 19 -10.99 4.64 -3.60
C GLY A 19 -10.68 6.08 -3.22
N SER A 20 -9.91 6.27 -2.14
CA SER A 20 -9.40 7.57 -1.73
C SER A 20 -8.37 8.11 -2.70
N ILE A 21 -7.49 7.26 -3.27
CA ILE A 21 -6.57 7.66 -4.34
C ILE A 21 -7.35 8.26 -5.52
N LEU A 22 -8.34 7.53 -6.04
CA LEU A 22 -9.16 8.02 -7.16
C LEU A 22 -9.92 9.30 -6.80
N LYS A 23 -10.46 9.36 -5.59
CA LYS A 23 -11.10 10.57 -5.08
C LYS A 23 -10.16 11.76 -5.04
N TRP A 24 -8.94 11.58 -4.53
CA TRP A 24 -7.97 12.67 -4.42
C TRP A 24 -7.42 13.09 -5.79
N MET A 25 -7.39 12.19 -6.78
CA MET A 25 -7.10 12.53 -8.17
C MET A 25 -8.19 13.43 -8.78
N ASP A 26 -9.46 13.10 -8.55
CA ASP A 26 -10.59 13.94 -8.99
C ASP A 26 -10.59 15.33 -8.32
N GLU A 27 -10.01 15.41 -7.11
CA GLU A 27 -9.81 16.66 -6.34
C GLU A 27 -8.52 17.39 -6.74
N ASP A 28 -7.85 16.98 -7.82
CA ASP A 28 -6.65 17.61 -8.39
C ASP A 28 -5.50 17.74 -7.37
N HIS A 29 -5.32 16.71 -6.54
CA HIS A 29 -4.18 16.63 -5.62
C HIS A 29 -2.94 16.04 -6.30
N ASP A 30 -1.77 16.50 -5.86
CA ASP A 30 -0.48 15.97 -6.32
C ASP A 30 -0.18 14.68 -5.56
N LEU A 31 -0.53 13.55 -6.19
CA LEU A 31 -0.36 12.24 -5.58
C LEU A 31 0.96 11.60 -5.99
N HIS A 32 1.68 11.05 -5.01
CA HIS A 32 2.80 10.14 -5.22
C HIS A 32 2.50 8.80 -4.59
N ILE A 33 2.95 7.72 -5.23
CA ILE A 33 2.86 6.36 -4.69
C ILE A 33 4.24 5.74 -4.58
N ILE A 34 4.49 5.08 -3.46
CA ILE A 34 5.71 4.36 -3.14
C ILE A 34 5.33 2.89 -2.93
N TYR A 35 5.85 2.02 -3.79
CA TYR A 35 5.84 0.58 -3.57
C TYR A 35 7.15 0.20 -2.86
N VAL A 36 7.03 -0.33 -1.65
CA VAL A 36 8.19 -0.60 -0.77
C VAL A 36 8.90 -1.87 -1.20
N THR A 37 8.16 -2.97 -1.34
CA THR A 37 8.70 -4.27 -1.73
C THR A 37 8.33 -4.64 -3.17
N ASP A 38 8.92 -5.73 -3.66
CA ASP A 38 8.76 -6.20 -5.04
C ASP A 38 7.86 -7.44 -5.20
N ASN A 39 7.25 -7.93 -4.11
CA ASN A 39 6.33 -9.07 -4.12
C ASN A 39 6.94 -10.42 -4.53
N ARG A 40 8.27 -10.55 -4.53
CA ARG A 40 8.99 -11.71 -5.06
C ARG A 40 8.60 -13.05 -4.40
N ALA A 41 8.19 -13.05 -3.14
CA ALA A 41 7.90 -14.25 -2.37
C ALA A 41 6.44 -14.71 -2.53
N LEU A 42 5.61 -13.99 -3.30
CA LEU A 42 4.18 -14.24 -3.37
C LEU A 42 3.82 -15.68 -3.77
N ILE A 43 4.42 -16.19 -4.85
CA ILE A 43 4.07 -17.51 -5.40
C ILE A 43 4.60 -18.62 -4.48
N THR A 44 5.83 -18.48 -3.98
CA THR A 44 6.46 -19.46 -3.10
C THR A 44 5.75 -19.54 -1.75
N TRP A 45 5.43 -18.38 -1.15
CA TRP A 45 4.60 -18.30 0.05
C TRP A 45 3.20 -18.87 -0.19
N GLY A 46 2.55 -18.47 -1.28
CA GLY A 46 1.22 -18.94 -1.63
C GLY A 46 1.16 -20.47 -1.76
N LYS A 47 2.20 -21.09 -2.33
CA LYS A 47 2.31 -22.55 -2.43
C LYS A 47 2.46 -23.19 -1.06
N LYS A 48 3.35 -22.65 -0.22
CA LYS A 48 3.64 -23.15 1.13
C LYS A 48 2.41 -23.09 2.04
N GLU A 49 1.66 -21.99 2.00
CA GLU A 49 0.49 -21.77 2.85
C GLU A 49 -0.82 -22.28 2.22
N ASN A 50 -0.74 -23.01 1.10
CA ASN A 50 -1.90 -23.54 0.36
C ASN A 50 -2.93 -22.44 -0.05
N GLN A 51 -2.42 -21.27 -0.42
CA GLN A 51 -3.18 -20.10 -0.83
C GLN A 51 -3.28 -19.92 -2.35
N LEU A 52 -2.55 -20.69 -3.17
CA LEU A 52 -2.62 -20.54 -4.62
C LEU A 52 -3.93 -21.07 -5.22
N ILE A 53 -4.44 -20.34 -6.20
CA ILE A 53 -5.40 -20.80 -7.20
C ILE A 53 -4.59 -21.39 -8.35
N GLU A 54 -4.54 -22.73 -8.43
CA GLU A 54 -3.64 -23.46 -9.34
C GLU A 54 -3.71 -22.99 -10.79
N GLU A 55 -4.93 -22.83 -11.35
CA GLU A 55 -5.13 -22.39 -12.73
C GLU A 55 -4.49 -21.01 -13.00
N LYS A 56 -4.57 -20.09 -12.04
CA LYS A 56 -4.02 -18.73 -12.17
C LYS A 56 -2.52 -18.71 -11.94
N ALA A 57 -2.04 -19.55 -11.03
CA ALA A 57 -0.64 -19.66 -10.68
C ALA A 57 0.18 -20.45 -11.71
N ALA A 58 -0.47 -21.25 -12.58
CA ALA A 58 0.20 -22.11 -13.56
C ALA A 58 1.28 -21.41 -14.42
N PRO A 59 1.11 -20.16 -14.89
CA PRO A 59 2.15 -19.45 -15.66
C PRO A 59 3.37 -19.03 -14.81
N TYR A 60 3.27 -19.07 -13.49
CA TYR A 60 4.23 -18.49 -12.55
C TYR A 60 4.92 -19.53 -11.66
N ILE A 61 4.40 -20.76 -11.59
CA ILE A 61 4.79 -21.77 -10.59
C ILE A 61 6.24 -22.25 -10.72
N ASP A 62 6.80 -22.18 -11.91
CA ASP A 62 8.18 -22.59 -12.23
C ASP A 62 9.15 -21.40 -12.33
N LEU A 63 8.67 -20.18 -12.11
CA LEU A 63 9.51 -18.98 -12.11
C LEU A 63 10.24 -18.83 -10.78
N SER A 64 11.46 -18.28 -10.84
CA SER A 64 12.19 -17.87 -9.63
C SER A 64 11.54 -16.66 -8.96
N GLU A 65 11.79 -16.47 -7.66
CA GLU A 65 11.32 -15.28 -6.93
C GLU A 65 11.81 -13.98 -7.58
N ASP A 66 13.04 -13.94 -8.12
CA ASP A 66 13.54 -12.76 -8.84
C ASP A 66 12.75 -12.45 -10.13
N GLU A 67 12.26 -13.47 -10.83
CA GLU A 67 11.38 -13.29 -11.99
C GLU A 67 10.00 -12.82 -11.56
N ILE A 68 9.44 -13.38 -10.48
CA ILE A 68 8.18 -12.91 -9.88
C ILE A 68 8.30 -11.46 -9.42
N GLY A 69 9.41 -11.09 -8.78
CA GLY A 69 9.64 -9.73 -8.31
C GLY A 69 9.68 -8.71 -9.45
N LYS A 70 10.30 -9.08 -10.59
CA LYS A 70 10.27 -8.24 -11.80
C LYS A 70 8.85 -8.06 -12.33
N ILE A 71 8.09 -9.16 -12.44
CA ILE A 71 6.70 -9.12 -12.89
C ILE A 71 5.85 -8.27 -11.94
N GLY A 72 5.99 -8.44 -10.63
CA GLY A 72 5.25 -7.69 -9.61
C GLY A 72 5.50 -6.18 -9.70
N LEU A 73 6.76 -5.76 -9.89
CA LEU A 73 7.10 -4.35 -10.09
C LEU A 73 6.59 -3.80 -11.44
N GLU A 74 6.58 -4.61 -12.50
CA GLU A 74 5.98 -4.22 -13.79
C GLU A 74 4.46 -4.06 -13.69
N GLU A 75 3.78 -4.98 -13.00
CA GLU A 75 2.35 -4.87 -12.69
C GLU A 75 2.06 -3.60 -11.87
N ALA A 76 2.87 -3.31 -10.84
CA ALA A 76 2.73 -2.09 -10.03
C ALA A 76 2.83 -0.82 -10.87
N MET A 77 3.83 -0.75 -11.75
CA MET A 77 4.02 0.39 -12.66
C MET A 77 2.84 0.57 -13.61
N GLU A 78 2.35 -0.53 -14.21
CA GLU A 78 1.25 -0.44 -15.16
C GLU A 78 -0.08 -0.11 -14.46
N VAL A 79 -0.33 -0.65 -13.26
CA VAL A 79 -1.51 -0.31 -12.46
C VAL A 79 -1.46 1.15 -12.01
N ALA A 80 -0.34 1.65 -11.48
CA ALA A 80 -0.19 3.05 -11.12
C ALA A 80 -0.37 3.99 -12.33
N LYS A 81 0.12 3.59 -13.51
CA LYS A 81 -0.16 4.31 -14.76
C LYS A 81 -1.64 4.27 -15.13
N ASN A 82 -2.34 3.16 -14.90
CA ASN A 82 -3.78 3.04 -15.14
C ASN A 82 -4.62 3.87 -14.15
N PHE A 83 -4.16 4.02 -12.91
CA PHE A 83 -4.67 5.02 -11.97
C PHE A 83 -4.52 6.45 -12.50
N LYS A 84 -3.57 6.71 -13.40
CA LYS A 84 -3.15 8.02 -13.95
C LYS A 84 -2.11 8.78 -13.14
N PHE A 85 -1.31 8.08 -12.32
CA PHE A 85 -0.13 8.69 -11.73
C PHE A 85 0.86 9.15 -12.83
N PRO A 86 1.40 10.39 -12.74
CA PRO A 86 2.53 10.80 -13.56
C PRO A 86 3.72 9.87 -13.31
N LYS A 87 4.53 9.60 -14.35
CA LYS A 87 5.68 8.68 -14.24
C LYS A 87 6.66 9.06 -13.11
N ASN A 88 6.89 10.36 -12.90
CA ASN A 88 7.79 10.86 -11.85
C ASN A 88 7.19 10.77 -10.44
N ASN A 89 5.91 10.40 -10.34
CA ASN A 89 5.19 10.26 -9.08
C ASN A 89 5.02 8.78 -8.66
N ILE A 90 5.58 7.84 -9.43
CA ILE A 90 5.59 6.41 -9.12
C ILE A 90 7.00 6.04 -8.68
N HIS A 91 7.13 5.58 -7.44
CA HIS A 91 8.41 5.26 -6.81
C HIS A 91 8.47 3.80 -6.43
N LEU A 92 9.58 3.14 -6.77
CA LEU A 92 9.83 1.73 -6.42
C LEU A 92 11.08 1.65 -5.55
N PHE A 93 10.94 1.26 -4.29
CA PHE A 93 12.10 1.05 -3.42
C PHE A 93 12.80 -0.28 -3.69
N LYS A 94 12.06 -1.26 -4.23
CA LYS A 94 12.56 -2.57 -4.66
C LYS A 94 13.25 -3.33 -3.53
N PHE A 95 12.75 -3.17 -2.31
CA PHE A 95 13.16 -4.04 -1.22
C PHE A 95 12.62 -5.43 -1.47
N HIS A 96 13.36 -6.43 -1.02
CA HIS A 96 12.89 -7.80 -1.14
C HIS A 96 11.63 -7.94 -0.29
N ASP A 97 10.59 -8.54 -0.87
CA ASP A 97 9.45 -9.01 -0.11
C ASP A 97 9.91 -9.90 1.06
N GLN A 98 9.26 -9.77 2.22
CA GLN A 98 9.60 -10.35 3.52
C GLN A 98 10.87 -9.77 4.20
N ASP A 99 11.53 -8.75 3.63
CA ASP A 99 12.78 -8.18 4.16
C ASP A 99 12.70 -6.69 4.48
N ALA A 100 11.54 -6.03 4.35
CA ALA A 100 11.49 -4.56 4.51
C ALA A 100 11.90 -4.11 5.93
N ILE A 101 11.74 -4.97 6.95
CA ILE A 101 12.18 -4.71 8.33
C ILE A 101 13.69 -4.44 8.43
N ASN A 102 14.50 -5.09 7.59
CA ASN A 102 15.95 -4.89 7.57
C ASN A 102 16.36 -3.69 6.70
N GLN A 103 15.41 -3.04 6.04
CA GLN A 103 15.63 -1.95 5.11
C GLN A 103 15.12 -0.60 5.62
N ILE A 104 14.70 -0.50 6.89
CA ILE A 104 14.06 0.72 7.44
C ILE A 104 14.92 1.96 7.25
N ASP A 105 16.20 1.92 7.63
CA ASP A 105 17.08 3.11 7.51
C ASP A 105 17.25 3.54 6.06
N LYS A 106 17.47 2.60 5.15
CA LYS A 106 17.52 2.87 3.71
C LYS A 106 16.18 3.41 3.19
N GLY A 107 15.08 2.84 3.65
CA GLY A 107 13.72 3.26 3.31
C GLY A 107 13.44 4.69 3.73
N LYS A 108 13.87 5.10 4.93
CA LYS A 108 13.77 6.49 5.39
C LYS A 108 14.54 7.42 4.47
N GLU A 109 15.80 7.11 4.14
CA GLU A 109 16.61 7.95 3.26
C GLU A 109 16.02 8.12 1.85
N LEU A 110 15.36 7.09 1.32
CA LEU A 110 14.62 7.18 0.06
C LEU A 110 13.34 8.00 0.21
N ALA A 111 12.55 7.73 1.26
CA ALA A 111 11.29 8.40 1.54
C ALA A 111 11.47 9.91 1.73
N LYS A 112 12.52 10.33 2.45
CA LYS A 112 12.81 11.76 2.70
C LYS A 112 12.90 12.60 1.43
N LYS A 113 13.41 12.02 0.34
CA LYS A 113 13.53 12.70 -0.97
C LYS A 113 12.16 12.96 -1.61
N ILE A 114 11.17 12.16 -1.28
CA ILE A 114 9.81 12.21 -1.82
C ILE A 114 8.90 13.05 -0.92
N LEU A 115 9.12 12.99 0.39
CA LEU A 115 8.29 13.62 1.42
C LEU A 115 8.45 15.16 1.52
N ILE A 116 9.34 15.78 0.75
CA ILE A 116 9.49 17.24 0.69
C ILE A 116 8.14 17.89 0.36
N ASP A 117 7.73 18.91 1.15
CA ASP A 117 6.48 19.66 1.00
C ASP A 117 5.20 18.78 1.01
N THR A 118 5.23 17.64 1.71
CA THR A 118 4.06 16.75 1.80
C THR A 118 3.06 17.23 2.84
N ASP A 119 1.79 17.34 2.45
CA ASP A 119 0.68 17.69 3.34
C ASP A 119 0.10 16.47 4.03
N ARG A 120 0.12 15.31 3.35
CA ARG A 120 -0.46 14.06 3.85
C ARG A 120 0.36 12.83 3.49
N ILE A 121 0.55 11.95 4.46
CA ILE A 121 1.16 10.63 4.28
C ILE A 121 0.10 9.57 4.52
N VAL A 122 -0.06 8.65 3.58
CA VAL A 122 -0.99 7.53 3.66
C VAL A 122 -0.16 6.26 3.81
N LEU A 123 -0.36 5.50 4.89
CA LEU A 123 0.52 4.39 5.28
C LEU A 123 -0.29 3.24 5.91
N PRO A 124 0.20 1.99 5.90
CA PRO A 124 -0.47 0.90 6.59
C PRO A 124 -0.45 1.08 8.10
N SER A 125 -1.42 0.47 8.77
CA SER A 125 -1.43 0.27 10.21
C SER A 125 -0.29 -0.64 10.63
N ASN A 126 0.43 -0.26 11.68
CA ASN A 126 1.42 -1.12 12.33
C ASN A 126 0.76 -2.14 13.28
N ASN A 127 -0.56 -2.07 13.52
CA ASN A 127 -1.32 -3.23 13.99
C ASN A 127 -1.58 -4.17 12.80
N ASN A 128 -0.58 -4.94 12.41
CA ASN A 128 -0.61 -5.87 11.28
C ASN A 128 0.28 -7.08 11.60
N ASN A 129 -0.07 -8.26 11.09
CA ASN A 129 0.71 -9.48 11.32
C ASN A 129 1.86 -9.64 10.31
N HIS A 130 1.89 -8.85 9.24
CA HIS A 130 2.92 -8.92 8.21
C HIS A 130 4.07 -7.92 8.50
N PRO A 131 5.34 -8.38 8.61
CA PRO A 131 6.47 -7.53 8.98
C PRO A 131 6.71 -6.38 7.99
N ASP A 132 6.49 -6.59 6.69
CA ASP A 132 6.67 -5.50 5.72
C ASP A 132 5.67 -4.34 5.88
N HIS A 133 4.44 -4.61 6.35
CA HIS A 133 3.49 -3.53 6.66
C HIS A 133 3.97 -2.73 7.88
N GLN A 134 4.50 -3.41 8.90
CA GLN A 134 5.07 -2.78 10.09
C GLN A 134 6.29 -1.93 9.72
N ALA A 135 7.21 -2.48 8.93
CA ALA A 135 8.39 -1.78 8.45
C ALA A 135 8.03 -0.57 7.56
N THR A 136 7.06 -0.71 6.66
CA THR A 136 6.58 0.39 5.82
C THR A 136 5.99 1.53 6.65
N HIS A 137 5.24 1.18 7.70
CA HIS A 137 4.73 2.17 8.64
C HIS A 137 5.86 2.93 9.33
N GLU A 138 6.87 2.20 9.84
CA GLU A 138 8.03 2.79 10.50
C GLU A 138 8.87 3.67 9.56
N ILE A 139 9.10 3.22 8.32
CA ILE A 139 9.77 4.01 7.27
C ILE A 139 9.09 5.36 7.10
N ALA A 140 7.77 5.36 6.85
CA ALA A 140 7.02 6.59 6.58
C ALA A 140 6.99 7.51 7.81
N LYS A 141 6.68 6.95 8.99
CA LYS A 141 6.55 7.69 10.25
C LYS A 141 7.88 8.31 10.67
N PHE A 142 8.96 7.53 10.69
CA PHE A 142 10.25 8.01 11.15
C PHE A 142 10.96 8.91 10.12
N ALA A 143 10.74 8.71 8.82
CA ALA A 143 11.21 9.68 7.82
C ALA A 143 10.59 11.06 8.05
N ALA A 144 9.27 11.13 8.23
CA ALA A 144 8.58 12.38 8.52
C ALA A 144 9.02 13.01 9.85
N LYS A 145 9.25 12.18 10.88
CA LYS A 145 9.78 12.62 12.18
C LYS A 145 11.18 13.22 12.07
N GLU A 146 12.09 12.56 11.37
CA GLU A 146 13.46 13.03 11.18
C GLU A 146 13.55 14.31 10.33
N MET A 147 12.54 14.55 9.48
CA MET A 147 12.39 15.78 8.70
C MET A 147 11.62 16.89 9.44
N ALA A 148 11.09 16.63 10.64
CA ALA A 148 10.24 17.55 11.39
C ALA A 148 9.04 18.07 10.57
N LEU A 149 8.31 17.17 9.90
CA LEU A 149 7.11 17.52 9.13
C LEU A 149 5.89 17.74 10.05
N ASP A 150 5.94 18.74 10.92
CA ASP A 150 4.97 18.92 12.02
C ASP A 150 3.51 19.14 11.57
N ASN A 151 3.31 19.63 10.33
CA ASN A 151 1.99 19.92 9.78
C ASN A 151 1.40 18.76 8.95
N VAL A 152 2.12 17.64 8.80
CA VAL A 152 1.68 16.53 7.96
C VAL A 152 0.58 15.72 8.64
N GLU A 153 -0.46 15.38 7.89
CA GLU A 153 -1.49 14.43 8.33
C GLU A 153 -1.09 13.00 7.98
N PHE A 154 -1.26 12.08 8.93
CA PHE A 154 -1.06 10.65 8.69
C PHE A 154 -2.41 9.95 8.57
N TYR A 155 -2.65 9.34 7.41
CA TYR A 155 -3.83 8.54 7.11
C TYR A 155 -3.45 7.07 7.15
N VAL A 156 -3.76 6.42 8.26
CA VAL A 156 -3.40 5.04 8.53
C VAL A 156 -4.52 4.11 8.08
N TYR A 157 -4.29 3.32 7.03
CA TYR A 157 -5.26 2.32 6.55
C TYR A 157 -4.99 0.94 7.15
N ALA A 158 -6.00 0.07 7.13
CA ALA A 158 -5.92 -1.30 7.64
C ALA A 158 -6.01 -2.32 6.51
N ILE A 159 -5.09 -3.27 6.50
CA ILE A 159 -5.11 -4.50 5.70
C ILE A 159 -4.83 -5.65 6.67
N TYR A 160 -5.52 -6.79 6.47
CA TYR A 160 -5.53 -7.97 7.35
C TYR A 160 -6.17 -7.77 8.73
N ASN A 161 -5.71 -6.78 9.50
CA ASN A 161 -6.16 -6.53 10.86
C ASN A 161 -6.99 -5.25 10.92
N VAL A 162 -7.99 -5.21 11.79
CA VAL A 162 -8.78 -3.98 12.03
C VAL A 162 -7.92 -2.90 12.68
N LEU A 163 -8.26 -1.64 12.40
CA LEU A 163 -7.67 -0.49 13.08
C LEU A 163 -7.94 -0.57 14.59
N LYS A 164 -6.89 -0.53 15.40
CA LYS A 164 -6.98 -0.51 16.87
C LYS A 164 -6.69 0.90 17.39
N LEU A 165 -7.65 1.81 17.18
CA LEU A 165 -7.54 3.21 17.60
C LEU A 165 -8.89 3.81 18.02
N PRO A 166 -8.90 4.88 18.83
CA PRO A 166 -10.12 5.52 19.32
C PRO A 166 -11.03 6.03 18.19
N MET A 167 -12.34 6.02 18.40
CA MET A 167 -13.32 6.34 17.35
C MET A 167 -13.17 7.79 16.84
N GLU A 168 -12.79 8.71 17.72
CA GLU A 168 -12.55 10.12 17.42
C GLU A 168 -11.35 10.35 16.49
N ARG A 169 -10.44 9.38 16.39
CA ARG A 169 -9.33 9.38 15.44
C ARG A 169 -9.68 8.68 14.13
N GLN A 170 -10.88 8.11 14.00
CA GLN A 170 -11.30 7.42 12.77
C GLN A 170 -12.11 8.34 11.88
N ILE A 171 -11.75 8.38 10.60
CA ILE A 171 -12.59 8.97 9.57
C ILE A 171 -13.08 7.92 8.59
N LYS A 172 -14.14 8.26 7.84
CA LYS A 172 -14.67 7.45 6.75
C LYS A 172 -14.64 8.26 5.46
N VAL A 173 -13.99 7.72 4.44
CA VAL A 173 -14.03 8.28 3.08
C VAL A 173 -15.05 7.49 2.27
N LYS A 174 -16.04 8.16 1.71
CA LYS A 174 -17.01 7.53 0.81
C LYS A 174 -16.34 7.30 -0.54
N MET A 175 -16.32 6.06 -0.99
CA MET A 175 -15.63 5.61 -2.23
C MET A 175 -16.53 4.80 -3.17
N VAL A 176 -17.83 4.75 -2.89
CA VAL A 176 -18.81 3.94 -3.66
C VAL A 176 -18.80 4.25 -5.15
N ASP A 177 -18.50 5.49 -5.54
CA ASP A 177 -18.50 5.92 -6.94
C ASP A 177 -17.27 5.40 -7.71
N TYR A 178 -16.23 4.94 -6.99
CA TYR A 178 -14.96 4.46 -7.55
C TYR A 178 -14.81 2.92 -7.57
N ARG A 179 -15.77 2.20 -7.00
CA ARG A 179 -15.68 0.74 -6.78
C ARG A 179 -15.48 -0.09 -8.05
N ASP A 180 -16.12 0.32 -9.15
CA ASP A 180 -16.02 -0.39 -10.43
C ASP A 180 -14.67 -0.14 -11.08
N GLN A 181 -14.17 1.10 -11.00
CA GLN A 181 -12.81 1.43 -11.46
C GLN A 181 -11.75 0.67 -10.67
N LEU A 182 -11.88 0.56 -9.34
CA LEU A 182 -10.97 -0.25 -8.53
C LEU A 182 -11.02 -1.73 -8.89
N TYR A 183 -12.21 -2.26 -9.14
CA TYR A 183 -12.37 -3.63 -9.59
C TYR A 183 -11.63 -3.86 -10.91
N GLU A 184 -11.67 -2.91 -11.84
CA GLU A 184 -10.93 -3.00 -13.11
C GLU A 184 -9.42 -2.84 -12.92
N LEU A 185 -8.97 -1.90 -12.07
CA LEU A 185 -7.54 -1.70 -11.78
C LEU A 185 -6.88 -2.94 -11.18
N MET A 186 -7.57 -3.62 -10.26
CA MET A 186 -7.05 -4.83 -9.61
C MET A 186 -6.75 -5.97 -10.59
N LYS A 187 -7.38 -5.99 -11.77
CA LYS A 187 -7.06 -6.97 -12.84
C LYS A 187 -5.62 -6.88 -13.32
N GLY A 188 -4.97 -5.73 -13.13
CA GLY A 188 -3.57 -5.53 -13.51
C GLY A 188 -2.58 -6.33 -12.65
N TYR A 189 -2.95 -6.67 -11.41
CA TYR A 189 -2.12 -7.46 -10.51
C TYR A 189 -2.38 -8.96 -10.69
N LYS A 190 -1.95 -9.53 -11.82
CA LYS A 190 -2.24 -10.94 -12.13
C LYS A 190 -1.52 -11.89 -11.18
N THR A 191 -0.29 -11.54 -10.76
CA THR A 191 0.44 -12.33 -9.75
C THR A 191 -0.32 -12.37 -8.43
N GLN A 192 -0.80 -11.23 -7.92
CA GLN A 192 -1.60 -11.15 -6.69
C GLN A 192 -2.90 -11.96 -6.76
N LEU A 193 -3.58 -11.90 -7.90
CA LEU A 193 -4.81 -12.65 -8.12
C LEU A 193 -4.62 -14.18 -8.20
N CYS A 194 -3.38 -14.66 -8.09
CA CYS A 194 -3.10 -16.08 -7.85
C CYS A 194 -3.43 -16.51 -6.42
N LEU A 195 -3.47 -15.60 -5.44
CA LEU A 195 -3.82 -15.92 -4.06
C LEU A 195 -5.35 -15.97 -3.87
N LYS A 196 -5.84 -17.00 -3.15
CA LYS A 196 -7.26 -17.21 -2.85
C LYS A 196 -7.85 -16.00 -2.12
N ASP A 197 -7.20 -15.55 -1.06
CA ASP A 197 -7.70 -14.43 -0.24
C ASP A 197 -7.74 -13.11 -1.02
N SER A 198 -6.67 -12.79 -1.77
CA SER A 198 -6.66 -11.61 -2.65
C SER A 198 -7.75 -11.70 -3.70
N TYR A 199 -7.88 -12.83 -4.38
CA TYR A 199 -8.93 -13.04 -5.39
C TYR A 199 -10.34 -12.88 -4.80
N MET A 200 -10.60 -13.46 -3.62
CA MET A 200 -11.87 -13.32 -2.91
C MET A 200 -12.14 -11.88 -2.48
N GLY A 201 -11.12 -11.19 -1.94
CA GLY A 201 -11.19 -9.78 -1.58
C GLY A 201 -11.56 -8.91 -2.78
N TRP A 202 -10.94 -9.14 -3.93
CA TRP A 202 -11.24 -8.45 -5.18
C TRP A 202 -12.71 -8.58 -5.60
N GLN A 203 -13.32 -9.78 -5.45
CA GLN A 203 -14.75 -9.97 -5.75
C GLN A 203 -15.68 -9.10 -4.90
N THR A 204 -15.21 -8.62 -3.73
CA THR A 204 -16.02 -7.77 -2.84
C THR A 204 -15.99 -6.29 -3.19
N PHE A 205 -15.08 -5.83 -4.06
CA PHE A 205 -14.90 -4.39 -4.32
C PHE A 205 -16.16 -3.70 -4.81
N LYS A 206 -16.96 -4.34 -5.66
CA LYS A 206 -18.25 -3.78 -6.14
C LYS A 206 -19.28 -3.54 -5.03
N ARG A 207 -19.05 -4.07 -3.83
CA ARG A 207 -19.88 -3.86 -2.64
C ARG A 207 -19.26 -2.88 -1.64
N ARG A 208 -17.97 -2.54 -1.80
CA ARG A 208 -17.28 -1.58 -0.95
C ARG A 208 -17.86 -0.18 -1.18
N ARG A 209 -18.11 0.54 -0.09
CA ARG A 209 -18.71 1.89 -0.12
C ARG A 209 -17.88 2.93 0.62
N ILE A 210 -17.08 2.48 1.58
CA ILE A 210 -16.30 3.32 2.46
C ILE A 210 -14.90 2.76 2.65
N GLU A 211 -13.94 3.66 2.82
CA GLU A 211 -12.62 3.41 3.36
C GLU A 211 -12.52 4.05 4.74
N ARG A 212 -11.75 3.42 5.63
CA ARG A 212 -11.57 3.88 7.02
C ARG A 212 -10.10 4.13 7.25
N PHE A 213 -9.81 5.26 7.87
CA PHE A 213 -8.46 5.65 8.24
C PHE A 213 -8.42 6.03 9.71
N GLY A 214 -7.32 5.74 10.38
CA GLY A 214 -6.89 6.50 11.55
C GLY A 214 -6.18 7.77 11.08
N VAL A 215 -6.54 8.91 11.66
CA VAL A 215 -5.94 10.21 11.33
C VAL A 215 -5.13 10.71 12.52
N PHE A 216 -3.86 10.99 12.25
CA PHE A 216 -2.90 11.41 13.27
C PHE A 216 -2.01 12.54 12.76
N LYS A 217 -1.31 13.16 13.69
CA LYS A 217 -0.23 14.13 13.45
C LYS A 217 1.08 13.61 14.02
N LEU A 218 2.18 14.28 13.72
CA LEU A 218 3.49 13.88 14.25
C LEU A 218 3.55 13.88 15.79
N GLU A 219 2.85 14.83 16.43
CA GLU A 219 2.71 14.90 17.90
C GLU A 219 2.02 13.67 18.52
N ASP A 220 1.25 12.91 17.73
CA ASP A 220 0.58 11.70 18.17
C ASP A 220 1.49 10.46 18.18
N CYS A 221 2.72 10.58 17.66
CA CYS A 221 3.67 9.46 17.59
C CYS A 221 3.92 8.83 18.97
N ASN A 222 3.73 7.52 19.05
CA ASN A 222 3.82 6.69 20.25
C ASN A 222 2.76 6.96 21.34
N LEU A 223 1.76 7.81 21.07
CA LEU A 223 0.63 8.04 21.99
C LEU A 223 -0.51 7.05 21.76
N PHE A 224 -0.59 6.46 20.56
CA PHE A 224 -1.63 5.50 20.20
C PHE A 224 -1.01 4.13 19.93
N TYR A 225 -1.83 3.08 20.05
CA TYR A 225 -1.36 1.73 19.77
C TYR A 225 -0.84 1.65 18.32
N ASN A 226 0.46 1.47 18.19
CA ASN A 226 1.18 1.32 16.94
C ASN A 226 1.07 2.55 15.99
N PHE A 227 0.95 3.76 16.54
CA PHE A 227 1.23 5.02 15.83
C PHE A 227 2.03 5.93 16.77
#